data_AF-A0A955W543-F1
#
_entry.id   AF-A0A955W543-F1
#
_cell.length_a   1.000
_cell.length_b   1.000
_cell.length_c   1.000
_cell.angle_alpha   90.00
_cell.angle_beta   90.00
_cell.angle_gamma   90.00
#
_symmetry.space_group_name_H-M   'P 1'
#
loop_
_entity.id
_entity.type
_entity.pdbx_description
1 polymer ?
#
loop_
_entity_poly.entity_id
_entity_poly.type
_entity_poly.pdbx_seq_one_letter_code
_entity_poly.pdbx_strand_id
1 'polypeptide(L)'
;MRRAFRALPSRSLSRLPLALALGAGVCAASLGCSGGAAGEEVVPADEVVPLATPLPAPAPSIYDEDGKLLPSERVLGGLTLPLGLENEQQGAGRHLFEARVPAEKLVQYLGPRLFTGEVEQHGNGASFLGATPLRPSGTAYRMDVLVTERGPTRSALLIRIADAPTARPSEPTEADLRDYHERLD
;
A
#
# COMPACT_ATOMS: atom_id res chain seq x y z
N MET A 1 51.58 11.31 -20.13
CA MET A 1 51.43 9.91 -19.69
C MET A 1 50.01 9.45 -20.01
N ARG A 2 49.87 8.50 -20.93
CA ARG A 2 48.59 7.94 -21.42
C ARG A 2 48.34 6.61 -20.70
N ARG A 3 47.19 6.45 -20.04
CA ARG A 3 46.68 5.14 -19.56
C ARG A 3 45.19 5.10 -19.95
N ALA A 4 44.87 4.56 -21.13
CA ALA A 4 44.52 3.16 -21.37
C ALA A 4 43.09 2.85 -20.91
N PHE A 5 42.13 3.19 -21.78
CA PHE A 5 40.77 2.64 -21.80
C PHE A 5 40.86 1.12 -21.94
N ARG A 6 40.26 0.38 -21.02
CA ARG A 6 40.09 -1.07 -21.13
C ARG A 6 38.60 -1.36 -21.30
N ALA A 7 38.24 -1.78 -22.51
CA ALA A 7 36.90 -2.20 -22.88
C ALA A 7 36.77 -3.74 -22.82
N LEU A 8 35.51 -4.18 -22.66
CA LEU A 8 34.90 -5.49 -22.97
C LEU A 8 35.04 -6.62 -21.92
N PRO A 9 34.11 -7.63 -21.88
CA PRO A 9 33.07 -7.94 -22.87
C PRO A 9 31.62 -8.14 -22.37
N SER A 10 30.72 -7.92 -23.34
CA SER A 10 29.35 -8.44 -23.45
C SER A 10 29.26 -9.93 -23.17
N ARG A 11 28.29 -10.35 -22.34
CA ARG A 11 27.91 -11.75 -22.14
C ARG A 11 26.42 -11.96 -22.41
N SER A 12 26.17 -12.38 -23.64
CA SER A 12 25.37 -13.53 -24.06
C SER A 12 24.04 -13.78 -23.37
N LEU A 13 22.98 -13.51 -24.13
CA LEU A 13 21.62 -14.04 -23.98
C LEU A 13 21.67 -15.58 -23.88
N SER A 14 21.15 -16.15 -22.80
CA SER A 14 20.84 -17.58 -22.73
C SER A 14 19.35 -17.78 -22.98
N ARG A 15 19.04 -18.31 -24.16
CA ARG A 15 17.73 -18.87 -24.52
C ARG A 15 17.69 -20.30 -23.98
N LEU A 16 16.70 -20.65 -23.18
CA LEU A 16 16.38 -22.04 -22.87
C LEU A 16 14.90 -22.30 -23.19
N PRO A 17 14.58 -23.36 -23.97
CA PRO A 17 13.25 -23.61 -24.48
C PRO A 17 12.38 -24.47 -23.54
N LEU A 18 11.09 -24.13 -23.55
CA LEU A 18 9.91 -25.00 -23.67
C LEU A 18 10.08 -26.50 -23.35
N ALA A 19 9.43 -26.96 -22.28
CA ALA A 19 9.04 -28.35 -22.12
C ALA A 19 7.54 -28.43 -21.76
N LEU A 20 6.80 -28.95 -22.74
CA LEU A 20 5.39 -29.27 -22.77
C LEU A 20 5.19 -30.64 -22.11
N ALA A 21 4.22 -30.79 -21.20
CA ALA A 21 3.74 -32.10 -20.78
C ALA A 21 2.24 -32.06 -20.45
N LEU A 22 1.46 -32.63 -21.37
CA LEU A 22 0.07 -33.03 -21.23
C LEU A 22 -0.13 -33.95 -20.02
N GLY A 23 -1.21 -33.74 -19.27
CA GLY A 23 -1.74 -34.71 -18.31
C GLY A 23 -3.27 -34.75 -18.39
N ALA A 24 -3.79 -35.71 -19.16
CA ALA A 24 -5.21 -36.07 -19.23
C ALA A 24 -5.52 -37.16 -18.18
N GLY A 25 -6.71 -37.13 -17.58
CA GLY A 25 -7.22 -38.17 -16.67
C GLY A 25 -8.54 -37.72 -16.03
N VAL A 26 -9.68 -37.85 -16.73
CA VAL A 26 -10.62 -38.99 -16.75
C VAL A 26 -11.57 -39.05 -15.54
N CYS A 27 -12.85 -39.07 -15.91
CA CYS A 27 -14.09 -39.14 -15.16
C CYS A 27 -14.19 -40.27 -14.12
N ALA A 28 -14.96 -40.03 -13.06
CA ALA A 28 -15.83 -41.05 -12.47
C ALA A 28 -17.06 -40.38 -11.82
N ALA A 29 -18.22 -40.56 -12.46
CA ALA A 29 -19.53 -40.29 -11.90
C ALA A 29 -19.99 -41.47 -11.05
N SER A 30 -20.69 -41.20 -9.96
CA SER A 30 -21.64 -42.15 -9.38
C SER A 30 -22.86 -41.41 -8.83
N LEU A 31 -23.91 -41.47 -9.64
CA LEU A 31 -25.30 -41.37 -9.21
C LEU A 31 -25.60 -42.55 -8.28
N GLY A 32 -26.13 -42.26 -7.09
CA GLY A 32 -26.65 -43.26 -6.16
C GLY A 32 -27.94 -42.73 -5.54
N CYS A 33 -29.07 -43.16 -6.09
CA CYS A 33 -30.42 -42.85 -5.66
C CYS A 33 -31.12 -44.17 -5.34
N SER A 34 -31.52 -44.40 -4.08
CA SER A 34 -32.62 -45.30 -3.68
C SER A 34 -32.90 -45.05 -2.19
N GLY A 35 -34.11 -44.59 -1.84
CA GLY A 35 -35.22 -45.44 -1.37
C GLY A 35 -35.26 -45.39 0.16
N GLY A 36 -36.36 -45.24 0.89
CA GLY A 36 -37.79 -45.28 0.64
C GLY A 36 -38.48 -45.63 1.98
N ALA A 37 -39.67 -45.07 2.21
CA ALA A 37 -40.69 -45.43 3.21
C ALA A 37 -40.50 -45.07 4.70
N ALA A 38 -41.30 -44.05 5.09
CA ALA A 38 -42.25 -44.03 6.21
C ALA A 38 -41.90 -44.80 7.50
N GLY A 39 -41.63 -44.04 8.56
CA GLY A 39 -41.63 -44.52 9.93
C GLY A 39 -41.73 -43.34 10.89
N GLU A 40 -42.86 -43.29 11.60
CA GLU A 40 -43.07 -42.66 12.90
C GLU A 40 -42.85 -41.14 13.05
N GLU A 41 -43.97 -40.42 13.09
CA GLU A 41 -44.09 -39.09 13.70
C GLU A 41 -43.87 -39.21 15.22
N VAL A 42 -42.61 -39.14 15.62
CA VAL A 42 -42.21 -38.81 16.99
C VAL A 42 -41.92 -37.31 16.97
N VAL A 43 -42.86 -36.50 17.46
CA VAL A 43 -42.62 -35.06 17.69
C VAL A 43 -41.57 -34.95 18.81
N PRO A 44 -40.31 -34.59 18.52
CA PRO A 44 -39.35 -34.35 19.57
C PRO A 44 -39.69 -32.97 20.15
N ALA A 45 -40.06 -32.96 21.42
CA ALA A 45 -40.03 -31.73 22.19
C ALA A 45 -38.59 -31.20 22.19
N ASP A 46 -38.43 -29.94 21.80
CA ASP A 46 -37.24 -29.11 21.99
C ASP A 46 -36.09 -29.30 20.98
N GLU A 47 -36.37 -29.19 19.69
CA GLU A 47 -35.34 -28.74 18.74
C GLU A 47 -35.14 -27.23 18.92
N VAL A 48 -34.19 -26.87 19.79
CA VAL A 48 -33.67 -25.50 19.89
C VAL A 48 -33.06 -25.16 18.54
N VAL A 49 -33.84 -24.54 17.65
CA VAL A 49 -33.34 -24.00 16.39
C VAL A 49 -32.22 -23.02 16.76
N PRO A 50 -30.95 -23.28 16.39
CA PRO A 50 -29.88 -22.35 16.69
C PRO A 50 -30.24 -21.02 16.03
N LEU A 51 -30.38 -19.98 16.87
CA LEU A 51 -30.62 -18.62 16.39
C LEU A 51 -29.51 -18.31 15.39
N ALA A 52 -29.88 -18.10 14.12
CA ALA A 52 -28.91 -17.89 13.06
C ALA A 52 -27.99 -16.74 13.44
N THR A 53 -26.71 -17.02 13.65
CA THR A 53 -25.70 -16.00 13.89
C THR A 53 -25.76 -15.02 12.71
N PRO A 54 -25.99 -13.71 12.96
CA PRO A 54 -26.03 -12.74 11.88
C PRO A 54 -24.76 -12.85 11.05
N LEU A 55 -24.90 -12.93 9.72
CA LEU A 55 -23.75 -12.97 8.83
C LEU A 55 -22.91 -11.71 9.08
N PRO A 56 -21.57 -11.82 9.15
CA PRO A 56 -20.71 -10.67 9.33
C PRO A 56 -20.98 -9.66 8.21
N ALA A 57 -21.15 -8.39 8.59
CA ALA A 57 -21.33 -7.32 7.63
C ALA A 57 -20.16 -7.30 6.64
N PRO A 58 -20.40 -7.00 5.35
CA PRO A 58 -19.35 -6.89 4.36
C PRO A 58 -18.30 -5.85 4.81
N ALA A 59 -17.03 -6.18 4.63
CA ALA A 59 -15.94 -5.28 4.97
C ALA A 59 -16.06 -3.98 4.15
N PRO A 60 -15.79 -2.81 4.75
CA PRO A 60 -15.83 -1.55 4.04
C PRO A 60 -14.83 -1.55 2.87
N SER A 61 -15.25 -0.97 1.74
CA SER A 61 -14.38 -0.83 0.56
C SER A 61 -13.20 0.10 0.87
N ILE A 62 -12.02 -0.25 0.36
CA ILE A 62 -10.82 0.62 0.41
C ILE A 62 -10.72 1.56 -0.79
N TYR A 63 -11.59 1.36 -1.80
CA TYR A 63 -11.69 2.20 -2.99
C TYR A 63 -12.97 3.03 -2.99
N ASP A 64 -12.88 4.23 -3.53
CA ASP A 64 -14.04 5.05 -3.86
C ASP A 64 -14.72 4.57 -5.16
N GLU A 65 -15.79 5.27 -5.55
CA GLU A 65 -16.58 5.00 -6.75
C GLU A 65 -15.75 5.13 -8.06
N ASP A 66 -14.66 5.90 -8.03
CA ASP A 66 -13.73 6.09 -9.14
C ASP A 66 -12.60 5.03 -9.16
N GLY A 67 -12.57 4.11 -8.18
CA GLY A 67 -11.50 3.12 -8.04
C GLY A 67 -10.16 3.70 -7.56
N LYS A 68 -10.19 4.82 -6.83
CA LYS A 68 -9.03 5.42 -6.14
C LYS A 68 -9.04 4.99 -4.68
N LEU A 69 -7.84 4.93 -4.08
CA LEU A 69 -7.72 4.58 -2.66
C LEU A 69 -8.31 5.68 -1.78
N LEU A 70 -9.12 5.27 -0.81
CA LEU A 70 -9.66 6.15 0.21
C LEU A 70 -8.60 6.48 1.27
N PRO A 71 -8.64 7.69 1.86
CA PRO A 71 -7.79 8.02 2.99
C PRO A 71 -8.19 7.22 4.23
N SER A 72 -7.19 6.86 5.04
CA SER A 72 -7.40 6.30 6.39
C SER A 72 -7.28 7.39 7.44
N GLU A 73 -7.59 7.06 8.69
CA GLU A 73 -7.35 7.94 9.86
C GLU A 73 -5.86 7.99 10.25
N ARG A 74 -5.01 7.12 9.68
CA ARG A 74 -3.59 7.03 10.03
C ARG A 74 -2.80 8.14 9.36
N VAL A 75 -1.97 8.80 10.16
CA VAL A 75 -1.10 9.89 9.72
C VAL A 75 0.34 9.58 10.09
N LEU A 76 1.26 9.71 9.14
CA LEU A 76 2.69 9.49 9.35
C LEU A 76 3.50 10.67 8.77
N GLY A 77 4.27 11.37 9.60
CA GLY A 77 5.05 12.53 9.16
C GLY A 77 4.23 13.66 8.53
N GLY A 78 2.94 13.76 8.90
CA GLY A 78 1.96 14.67 8.31
C GLY A 78 1.23 14.12 7.08
N LEU A 79 1.66 12.98 6.52
CA LEU A 79 1.01 12.33 5.38
C LEU A 79 -0.14 11.42 5.85
N THR A 80 -1.35 11.67 5.36
CA THR A 80 -2.50 10.77 5.56
C THR A 80 -2.35 9.53 4.68
N LEU A 81 -2.23 8.36 5.31
CA LEU A 81 -2.02 7.09 4.63
C LEU A 81 -3.33 6.56 4.01
N PRO A 82 -3.27 5.82 2.88
CA PRO A 82 -4.45 5.19 2.30
C PRO A 82 -4.95 4.02 3.14
N LEU A 83 -6.23 3.65 2.96
CA LEU A 83 -6.75 2.36 3.42
C LEU A 83 -6.07 1.18 2.69
N GLY A 84 -6.08 0.00 3.31
CA GLY A 84 -5.51 -1.22 2.74
C GLY A 84 -4.02 -1.46 3.03
N LEU A 85 -3.38 -0.62 3.86
CA LEU A 85 -2.05 -0.87 4.40
C LEU A 85 -2.10 -1.80 5.62
N GLU A 86 -1.34 -2.88 5.56
CA GLU A 86 -1.22 -3.97 6.53
C GLU A 86 0.24 -4.11 7.01
N ASN A 87 0.46 -4.93 8.06
CA ASN A 87 1.76 -5.41 8.51
C ASN A 87 2.84 -4.33 8.69
N GLU A 88 2.53 -3.26 9.43
CA GLU A 88 3.49 -2.20 9.72
C GLU A 88 4.71 -2.74 10.49
N GLN A 89 5.89 -2.58 9.91
CA GLN A 89 7.18 -2.78 10.57
C GLN A 89 7.86 -1.42 10.71
N GLN A 90 8.25 -1.07 11.95
CA GLN A 90 8.83 0.22 12.27
C GLN A 90 10.23 0.10 12.90
N GLY A 91 11.13 1.03 12.57
CA GLY A 91 12.44 1.13 13.18
C GLY A 91 13.34 2.19 12.56
N ALA A 92 14.13 2.89 13.37
CA ALA A 92 15.10 3.91 12.93
C ALA A 92 14.53 4.94 11.93
N GLY A 93 13.34 5.49 12.23
CA GLY A 93 12.64 6.46 11.37
C GLY A 93 12.05 5.87 10.09
N ARG A 94 12.00 4.54 9.97
CA ARG A 94 11.46 3.83 8.80
C ARG A 94 10.19 3.10 9.16
N HIS A 95 9.21 3.19 8.28
CA HIS A 95 7.93 2.50 8.37
C HIS A 95 7.70 1.73 7.07
N LEU A 96 7.66 0.41 7.17
CA LEU A 96 7.35 -0.48 6.05
C LEU A 96 5.94 -1.01 6.21
N PHE A 97 5.13 -0.84 5.19
CA PHE A 97 3.78 -1.38 5.09
C PHE A 97 3.70 -2.37 3.92
N GLU A 98 2.93 -3.42 4.11
CA GLU A 98 2.46 -4.27 3.02
C GLU A 98 1.07 -3.84 2.61
N ALA A 99 0.67 -4.10 1.36
CA ALA A 99 -0.67 -3.76 0.92
C ALA A 99 -1.17 -4.76 -0.11
N ARG A 100 -2.46 -5.11 -0.02
CA ARG A 100 -3.18 -5.93 -1.02
C ARG A 100 -3.77 -5.06 -2.12
N VAL A 101 -2.95 -4.15 -2.63
CA VAL A 101 -3.30 -3.22 -3.72
C VAL A 101 -2.20 -3.24 -4.77
N PRO A 102 -2.51 -2.99 -6.05
CA PRO A 102 -1.49 -2.77 -7.06
C PRO A 102 -0.62 -1.55 -6.73
N ALA A 103 0.68 -1.61 -7.04
CA ALA A 103 1.62 -0.51 -6.77
C ALA A 103 1.18 0.81 -7.43
N GLU A 104 0.64 0.74 -8.65
CA GLU A 104 0.15 1.92 -9.37
C GLU A 104 -0.92 2.70 -8.59
N LYS A 105 -1.77 2.01 -7.80
CA LYS A 105 -2.82 2.64 -7.01
C LYS A 105 -2.25 3.42 -5.83
N LEU A 106 -1.18 2.92 -5.21
CA LEU A 106 -0.45 3.67 -4.20
C LEU A 106 0.25 4.89 -4.81
N VAL A 107 0.88 4.76 -5.98
CA VAL A 107 1.50 5.89 -6.67
C VAL A 107 0.46 6.96 -7.03
N GLN A 108 -0.70 6.56 -7.56
CA GLN A 108 -1.82 7.46 -7.88
C GLN A 108 -2.36 8.18 -6.63
N TYR A 109 -2.40 7.50 -5.49
CA TYR A 109 -2.82 8.10 -4.23
C TYR A 109 -1.78 9.09 -3.69
N LEU A 110 -0.51 8.71 -3.69
CA LEU A 110 0.58 9.46 -3.05
C LEU A 110 1.06 10.65 -3.87
N GLY A 111 1.14 10.52 -5.20
CA GLY A 111 1.68 11.54 -6.09
C GLY A 111 1.06 12.93 -5.88
N PRO A 112 -0.27 13.09 -5.93
CA PRO A 112 -0.92 14.38 -5.70
C PRO A 112 -0.86 14.89 -4.26
N ARG A 113 -0.36 14.10 -3.31
CA ARG A 113 -0.28 14.42 -1.87
C ARG A 113 1.14 14.79 -1.43
N LEU A 114 2.14 14.56 -2.27
CA LEU A 114 3.55 14.80 -1.98
C LEU A 114 4.09 15.94 -2.85
N PHE A 115 4.82 16.85 -2.24
CA PHE A 115 5.63 17.85 -2.92
C PHE A 115 7.09 17.38 -2.93
N THR A 116 7.65 17.17 -4.11
CA THR A 116 9.07 16.84 -4.28
C THR A 116 9.57 17.33 -5.64
N GLY A 117 10.87 17.63 -5.72
CA GLY A 117 11.58 17.88 -6.98
C GLY A 117 12.15 16.63 -7.63
N GLU A 118 12.06 15.46 -6.97
CA GLU A 118 12.73 14.24 -7.39
C GLU A 118 11.80 13.02 -7.26
N VAL A 119 11.42 12.47 -8.42
CA VAL A 119 10.60 11.26 -8.54
C VAL A 119 11.30 10.27 -9.47
N GLU A 120 11.58 9.08 -8.96
CA GLU A 120 12.13 7.98 -9.75
C GLU A 120 11.04 6.93 -9.98
N GLN A 121 10.67 6.68 -11.25
CA GLN A 121 9.73 5.61 -11.57
C GLN A 121 10.46 4.27 -11.77
N HIS A 122 9.83 3.18 -11.33
CA HIS A 122 10.36 1.82 -11.51
C HIS A 122 9.23 0.80 -11.62
N GLY A 123 9.06 0.22 -12.81
CA GLY A 123 7.93 -0.66 -13.10
C GLY A 123 6.60 0.06 -12.83
N ASN A 124 5.73 -0.55 -12.01
CA ASN A 124 4.48 0.06 -11.55
C ASN A 124 4.63 0.87 -10.24
N GLY A 125 5.86 0.99 -9.72
CA GLY A 125 6.20 1.70 -8.50
C GLY A 125 6.87 3.05 -8.76
N ALA A 126 7.13 3.78 -7.67
CA ALA A 126 7.84 5.05 -7.70
C ALA A 126 8.53 5.34 -6.36
N SER A 127 9.60 6.12 -6.41
CA SER A 127 10.28 6.70 -5.25
C SER A 127 10.12 8.22 -5.29
N PHE A 128 9.54 8.80 -4.24
CA PHE A 128 9.43 10.24 -4.02
C PHE A 128 10.47 10.63 -2.99
N LEU A 129 11.57 11.22 -3.43
CA LEU A 129 12.74 11.47 -2.58
C LEU A 129 12.66 12.86 -1.96
N GLY A 130 13.02 12.96 -0.67
CA GLY A 130 13.01 14.22 0.08
C GLY A 130 11.69 14.99 0.02
N ALA A 131 10.57 14.27 -0.10
CA ALA A 131 9.24 14.81 -0.26
C ALA A 131 8.70 15.43 1.03
N THR A 132 7.77 16.37 0.90
CA THR A 132 6.99 16.93 2.01
C THR A 132 5.49 16.81 1.70
N PRO A 133 4.61 16.48 2.66
CA PRO A 133 3.18 16.42 2.40
C PRO A 133 2.61 17.79 2.00
N LEU A 134 1.81 17.84 0.93
CA LEU A 134 1.21 19.08 0.42
C LEU A 134 0.11 19.66 1.33
N ARG A 135 -0.65 18.78 1.97
CA ARG A 135 -1.73 19.14 2.92
C ARG A 135 -1.54 18.33 4.19
N PRO A 136 -0.54 18.69 5.02
CA PRO A 136 -0.17 17.88 6.17
C PRO A 136 -1.30 17.88 7.20
N SER A 137 -1.62 16.69 7.71
CA SER A 137 -2.39 16.57 8.95
C SER A 137 -1.43 16.67 10.13
N GLY A 138 -1.36 17.84 10.77
CA GLY A 138 -0.43 18.11 11.86
C GLY A 138 0.95 18.60 11.39
N THR A 139 2.02 18.12 12.02
CA THR A 139 3.39 18.56 11.70
C THR A 139 3.89 17.87 10.43
N ALA A 140 4.38 18.66 9.48
CA ALA A 140 5.00 18.16 8.26
C ALA A 140 6.46 17.76 8.50
N TYR A 141 6.82 16.57 8.03
CA TYR A 141 8.19 16.09 7.99
C TYR A 141 8.64 15.88 6.56
N ARG A 142 9.93 16.10 6.31
CA ARG A 142 10.55 15.64 5.07
C ARG A 142 10.69 14.12 5.12
N MET A 143 10.42 13.44 4.02
CA MET A 143 10.42 11.99 3.96
C MET A 143 10.81 11.45 2.58
N ASP A 144 11.38 10.26 2.55
CA ASP A 144 11.45 9.45 1.33
C ASP A 144 10.29 8.47 1.33
N VAL A 145 9.56 8.39 0.22
CA VAL A 145 8.42 7.48 0.06
C VAL A 145 8.69 6.55 -1.12
N LEU A 146 8.82 5.26 -0.86
CA LEU A 146 9.11 4.26 -1.87
C LEU A 146 7.94 3.29 -1.98
N VAL A 147 7.40 3.15 -3.18
CA VAL A 147 6.35 2.18 -3.53
C VAL A 147 6.97 1.10 -4.40
N THR A 148 6.92 -0.15 -3.94
CA THR A 148 7.49 -1.29 -4.68
C THR A 148 6.40 -2.31 -5.01
N GLU A 149 6.39 -2.79 -6.25
CA GLU A 149 5.53 -3.91 -6.66
C GLU A 149 6.02 -5.23 -6.06
N ARG A 150 5.08 -6.03 -5.53
CA ARG A 150 5.34 -7.38 -4.99
C ARG A 150 4.56 -8.47 -5.75
N GLY A 151 3.67 -8.06 -6.65
CA GLY A 151 2.81 -8.90 -7.47
C GLY A 151 1.67 -8.05 -8.06
N PRO A 152 0.80 -8.65 -8.90
CA PRO A 152 -0.23 -7.90 -9.64
C PRO A 152 -1.24 -7.18 -8.74
N THR A 153 -1.45 -7.68 -7.52
CA THR A 153 -2.38 -7.11 -6.53
C THR A 153 -1.71 -6.87 -5.18
N ARG A 154 -0.37 -6.83 -5.15
CA ARG A 154 0.39 -6.66 -3.90
C ARG A 154 1.53 -5.67 -4.09
N SER A 155 1.72 -4.83 -3.08
CA SER A 155 2.78 -3.83 -3.06
C SER A 155 3.34 -3.65 -1.66
N ALA A 156 4.47 -2.97 -1.57
CA ALA A 156 5.06 -2.50 -0.33
C ALA A 156 5.22 -0.97 -0.39
N LEU A 157 5.01 -0.32 0.75
CA LEU A 157 5.23 1.11 0.94
C LEU A 157 6.25 1.30 2.05
N LEU A 158 7.40 1.90 1.73
CA LEU A 158 8.42 2.28 2.70
C LEU A 158 8.41 3.80 2.83
N ILE A 159 8.24 4.30 4.05
CA ILE A 159 8.35 5.71 4.39
C ILE A 159 9.53 5.88 5.32
N ARG A 160 10.46 6.77 4.98
CA ARG A 160 11.62 7.13 5.81
C ARG A 160 11.49 8.59 6.19
N ILE A 161 11.27 8.86 7.47
CA ILE A 161 11.15 10.22 8.00
C ILE A 161 12.54 10.77 8.27
N ALA A 162 12.82 11.99 7.83
CA ALA A 162 14.02 12.72 8.21
C ALA A 162 13.84 13.36 9.60
N ASP A 163 14.91 13.35 10.41
CA ASP A 163 14.86 13.69 11.85
C ASP A 163 14.53 15.16 12.18
N ALA A 164 14.36 16.03 11.18
CA ALA A 164 13.94 17.41 11.38
C ALA A 164 12.56 17.66 10.73
N PRO A 165 11.55 18.10 11.50
CA PRO A 165 10.31 18.60 10.90
C PRO A 165 10.64 19.81 10.02
N THR A 166 10.00 19.93 8.86
CA THR A 166 10.19 21.07 7.94
C THR A 166 9.44 22.34 8.36
N ALA A 167 9.20 22.44 9.68
CA ALA A 167 8.56 23.51 10.44
C ALA A 167 7.05 23.71 10.21
N ARG A 168 6.37 24.17 11.28
CA ARG A 168 5.26 25.13 11.17
C ARG A 168 5.90 26.52 11.03
N PRO A 169 5.31 27.48 10.31
CA PRO A 169 5.76 28.85 10.43
C PRO A 169 5.70 29.25 11.91
N SER A 170 6.83 29.65 12.49
CA SER A 170 6.85 30.28 13.80
C SER A 170 6.00 31.54 13.71
N GLU A 171 5.15 31.79 14.72
CA GLU A 171 4.62 33.14 14.90
C GLU A 171 5.83 34.09 15.04
N PRO A 172 5.81 35.27 14.38
CA PRO A 172 6.89 36.24 14.51
C PRO A 172 7.15 36.53 15.99
N THR A 173 8.41 36.45 16.42
CA THR A 173 8.74 36.83 17.80
C THR A 173 8.62 38.33 17.97
N GLU A 174 8.48 38.81 19.21
CA GLU A 174 8.45 40.25 19.49
C GLU A 174 9.72 40.97 19.00
N ALA A 175 10.85 40.25 18.95
CA ALA A 175 12.10 40.75 18.37
C ALA A 175 12.01 40.91 16.84
N ASP A 176 11.39 39.96 16.14
CA ASP A 176 11.19 40.03 14.68
C ASP A 176 10.22 41.16 14.30
N LEU A 177 9.18 41.37 15.11
CA LEU A 177 8.23 42.47 14.93
C LEU A 177 8.91 43.84 15.16
N ARG A 178 9.84 43.91 16.12
CA ARG A 178 10.61 45.12 16.41
C ARG A 178 11.57 45.47 15.28
N ASP A 179 12.34 44.50 14.77
CA ASP A 179 13.22 44.66 13.60
C ASP A 179 12.43 45.12 12.36
N TYR A 180 11.22 44.59 12.17
CA TYR A 180 10.35 45.00 11.07
C TYR A 180 9.91 46.48 11.18
N HIS A 181 9.55 46.94 12.38
CA HIS A 181 9.16 48.34 12.60
C HIS A 181 10.36 49.29 12.44
N GLU A 182 11.54 48.92 12.93
CA GLU A 182 12.76 49.73 12.78
C GLU A 182 13.22 49.91 11.32
N ARG A 183 12.81 49.00 10.43
CA ARG A 183 13.11 49.09 8.99
C ARG A 183 12.11 49.93 8.18
N LEU A 184 10.97 50.30 8.78
CA LEU A 184 9.93 51.10 8.15
C LEU A 184 10.02 52.60 8.49
N ASP A 185 10.77 52.94 9.54
CA ASP A 185 11.12 54.32 9.94
C ASP A 185 12.42 54.80 9.26
#